data_AF-A0A401H208-F1
#
_entry.id   AF-A0A401H208-F1
#
_cell.length_a   1.000
_cell.length_b   1.000
_cell.length_c   1.000
_cell.angle_alpha   90.00
_cell.angle_beta   90.00
_cell.angle_gamma   90.00
#
_symmetry.space_group_name_H-M   'P 1'
#
loop_
_entity.id
_entity.type
_entity.pdbx_description
1 polymer ?
#
loop_
_entity_poly.entity_id
_entity_poly.type
_entity_poly.pdbx_seq_one_letter_code
_entity_poly.pdbx_strand_id
1 'polypeptide(L)'
;MQALQLGLLSQQDDDDELDSQAQEAFNSMGKDEREELAYTFKVILGLMPGLKDQLVYMGDNINAIDVLGSYLNHYATGARGDHLGSLHERIVNYLPDFSDSYPVLKPQDSKWKRGFQNITTGRLLCLQSMLTEFLNDSDGFCRQVRDGEIDIPSDEFPSFLYDEALYNPDELDAGLLRHPLLLKCVSDHGNCESRPGRPPLTKKYDMTQVTPRNIAYLAVLVRFLLNSQHSWSNVDMTFDLEKFFFEILKFFQDEEWGKATLEWWNKAVFGTTAKGQGGMKKQTRPQSASAKLKVQRAARAAVQSGTV
;
A
#
# COMPACT_ATOMS: atom_id res chain seq x y z
N MET A 1 4.23 13.51 -15.74
CA MET A 1 4.47 14.34 -16.94
C MET A 1 3.15 14.84 -17.50
N GLN A 2 2.28 13.95 -17.98
CA GLN A 2 0.94 14.31 -18.49
C GLN A 2 0.13 15.18 -17.50
N ALA A 3 0.13 14.88 -16.20
CA ALA A 3 -0.58 15.71 -15.22
C ALA A 3 -0.09 17.16 -15.13
N LEU A 4 1.21 17.43 -15.33
CA LEU A 4 1.75 18.79 -15.33
C LEU A 4 1.37 19.54 -16.61
N GLN A 5 1.50 18.88 -17.76
CA GLN A 5 1.12 19.43 -19.05
C GLN A 5 -0.38 19.76 -19.06
N LEU A 6 -1.25 18.83 -18.65
CA LEU A 6 -2.70 19.05 -18.59
C LEU A 6 -3.12 20.08 -17.53
N GLY A 7 -2.44 20.09 -16.39
CA GLY A 7 -2.70 21.08 -15.34
C GLY A 7 -2.47 22.52 -15.80
N LEU A 8 -1.42 22.73 -16.61
CA LEU A 8 -1.14 24.01 -17.26
C LEU A 8 -2.20 24.36 -18.31
N LEU A 9 -2.54 23.42 -19.20
CA LEU A 9 -3.59 23.61 -20.22
C LEU A 9 -4.95 23.98 -19.58
N SER A 10 -5.27 23.42 -18.41
CA SER A 10 -6.52 23.71 -17.69
C SER A 10 -6.54 25.06 -16.96
N GLN A 11 -5.39 25.75 -16.88
CA GLN A 11 -5.23 27.03 -16.18
C GLN A 11 -4.98 28.21 -17.13
N GLN A 12 -4.88 27.98 -18.44
CA GLN A 12 -4.75 29.01 -19.47
C GLN A 12 -6.15 29.50 -19.89
N ASP A 13 -6.30 30.81 -20.10
CA ASP A 13 -7.52 31.41 -20.64
C ASP A 13 -7.66 31.07 -22.15
N ASP A 14 -8.88 31.04 -22.68
CA ASP A 14 -9.24 30.56 -24.04
C ASP A 14 -8.51 31.22 -25.24
N ASP A 15 -7.66 32.23 -25.01
CA ASP A 15 -7.03 33.07 -26.03
C ASP A 15 -5.55 32.73 -26.33
N ASP A 16 -4.92 31.79 -25.61
CA ASP A 16 -3.52 31.38 -25.87
C ASP A 16 -3.46 30.23 -26.90
N GLU A 17 -2.70 30.43 -28.00
CA GLU A 17 -2.52 29.44 -29.07
C GLU A 17 -1.84 28.16 -28.54
N LEU A 18 -2.67 27.15 -28.26
CA LEU A 18 -2.28 25.83 -27.80
C LEU A 18 -1.35 25.09 -28.76
N ASP A 19 -0.40 24.32 -28.21
CA ASP A 19 0.26 23.25 -28.97
C ASP A 19 -0.81 22.20 -29.36
N SER A 20 -1.11 22.14 -30.66
CA SER A 20 -2.21 21.35 -31.22
C SER A 20 -2.11 19.86 -30.88
N GLN A 21 -0.89 19.34 -30.70
CA GLN A 21 -0.66 17.95 -30.30
C GLN A 21 -1.04 17.66 -28.84
N ALA A 22 -0.74 18.56 -27.92
CA ALA A 22 -1.11 18.40 -26.51
C ALA A 22 -2.63 18.49 -26.31
N GLN A 23 -3.29 19.37 -27.06
CA GLN A 23 -4.74 19.52 -27.04
C GLN A 23 -5.47 18.30 -27.66
N GLU A 24 -4.95 17.75 -28.76
CA GLU A 24 -5.48 16.52 -29.36
C GLU A 24 -5.27 15.30 -28.44
N ALA A 25 -4.10 15.18 -27.81
CA ALA A 25 -3.85 14.17 -26.80
C ALA A 25 -4.84 14.27 -25.64
N PHE A 26 -5.05 15.47 -25.09
CA PHE A 26 -6.04 15.72 -24.05
C PHE A 26 -7.46 15.35 -24.52
N ASN A 27 -7.84 15.78 -25.71
CA ASN A 27 -9.18 15.54 -26.24
C ASN A 27 -9.46 14.08 -26.60
N SER A 28 -8.41 13.27 -26.80
CA SER A 28 -8.53 11.82 -27.00
C SER A 28 -8.61 11.00 -25.70
N MET A 29 -8.20 11.57 -24.55
CA MET A 29 -8.26 10.88 -23.25
C MET A 29 -9.70 10.69 -22.76
N GLY A 30 -9.94 9.57 -22.08
CA GLY A 30 -11.20 9.31 -21.40
C GLY A 30 -11.48 10.31 -20.28
N LYS A 31 -12.74 10.48 -19.90
CA LYS A 31 -13.15 11.42 -18.83
C LYS A 31 -12.42 11.13 -17.51
N ASP A 32 -12.41 9.87 -17.09
CA ASP A 32 -11.81 9.43 -15.82
C ASP A 32 -10.30 9.70 -15.79
N GLU A 33 -9.61 9.48 -16.91
CA GLU A 33 -8.17 9.75 -17.04
C GLU A 33 -7.87 11.24 -16.88
N ARG A 34 -8.67 12.13 -17.49
CA ARG A 34 -8.51 13.58 -17.34
C ARG A 34 -8.75 14.03 -15.90
N GLU A 35 -9.78 13.50 -15.24
CA GLU A 35 -10.09 13.82 -13.85
C GLU A 35 -8.96 13.39 -12.90
N GLU A 36 -8.36 12.22 -13.14
CA GLU A 36 -7.22 11.73 -12.37
C GLU A 36 -5.95 12.56 -12.59
N LEU A 37 -5.67 13.00 -13.83
CA LEU A 37 -4.54 13.87 -14.12
C LEU A 37 -4.73 15.26 -13.48
N ALA A 38 -5.93 15.81 -13.54
CA ALA A 38 -6.27 17.06 -12.86
C ALA A 38 -6.17 16.96 -11.33
N TYR A 39 -6.63 15.84 -10.74
CA TYR A 39 -6.44 15.55 -9.33
C TYR A 39 -4.95 15.48 -8.96
N THR A 40 -4.18 14.72 -9.73
CA THR A 40 -2.75 14.51 -9.50
C THR A 40 -2.00 15.84 -9.55
N PHE A 41 -2.33 16.69 -10.52
CA PHE A 41 -1.76 18.04 -10.62
C PHE A 41 -2.02 18.87 -9.36
N LYS A 42 -3.27 18.93 -8.89
CA LYS A 42 -3.64 19.64 -7.65
C LYS A 42 -2.87 19.14 -6.43
N VAL A 43 -2.70 17.81 -6.32
CA VAL A 43 -1.90 17.21 -5.23
C VAL A 43 -0.45 17.63 -5.31
N ILE A 44 0.17 17.60 -6.50
CA ILE A 44 1.56 18.01 -6.70
C ILE A 44 1.75 19.49 -6.30
N LEU A 45 0.84 20.39 -6.71
CA LEU A 45 0.89 21.79 -6.30
C LEU A 45 0.78 21.97 -4.77
N GLY A 46 -0.03 21.16 -4.10
CA GLY A 46 -0.16 21.18 -2.65
C GLY A 46 1.09 20.67 -1.92
N LEU A 47 1.80 19.71 -2.51
CA LEU A 47 3.03 19.13 -1.94
C LEU A 47 4.28 19.98 -2.17
N MET A 48 4.29 20.81 -3.23
CA MET A 48 5.45 21.62 -3.61
C MET A 48 5.10 23.11 -3.60
N PRO A 49 5.22 23.79 -2.43
CA PRO A 49 4.99 25.22 -2.34
C PRO A 49 5.87 26.00 -3.34
N GLY A 50 5.27 26.96 -4.04
CA GLY A 50 5.95 27.77 -5.06
C GLY A 50 6.04 27.10 -6.44
N LEU A 51 5.67 25.83 -6.59
CA LEU A 51 5.64 25.19 -7.91
C LEU A 51 4.67 25.89 -8.86
N LYS A 52 3.54 26.40 -8.37
CA LYS A 52 2.60 27.19 -9.18
C LYS A 52 3.29 28.40 -9.81
N ASP A 53 4.06 29.16 -9.03
CA ASP A 53 4.77 30.34 -9.52
C ASP A 53 5.89 29.96 -10.50
N GLN A 54 6.57 28.84 -10.26
CA GLN A 54 7.56 28.29 -11.19
C GLN A 54 6.93 27.89 -12.52
N LEU A 55 5.76 27.27 -12.50
CA LEU A 55 5.02 26.88 -13.69
C LEU A 55 4.59 28.13 -14.50
N VAL A 56 4.14 29.19 -13.83
CA VAL A 56 3.85 30.48 -14.48
C VAL A 56 5.10 31.07 -15.13
N TYR A 57 6.26 31.01 -14.46
CA TYR A 57 7.52 31.47 -15.03
C TYR A 57 7.98 30.63 -16.23
N MET A 58 7.70 29.33 -16.21
CA MET A 58 8.02 28.42 -17.33
C MET A 58 7.14 28.70 -18.56
N GLY A 59 5.91 29.21 -18.37
CA GLY A 59 4.97 29.53 -19.46
C GLY A 59 4.77 28.34 -20.39
N ASP A 60 4.78 28.59 -21.70
CA ASP A 60 4.61 27.57 -22.74
C ASP A 60 5.89 26.80 -23.08
N ASN A 61 6.93 26.89 -22.25
CA ASN A 61 8.17 26.16 -22.49
C ASN A 61 8.00 24.67 -22.16
N ILE A 62 7.48 23.91 -23.13
CA ILE A 62 7.22 22.47 -23.04
C ILE A 62 8.48 21.71 -22.61
N ASN A 63 9.66 22.07 -23.12
CA ASN A 63 10.92 21.43 -22.72
C ASN A 63 11.22 21.60 -21.23
N ALA A 64 10.95 22.78 -20.65
CA ALA A 64 11.13 23.01 -19.22
C ALA A 64 10.15 22.19 -18.38
N ILE A 65 8.89 22.07 -18.84
CA ILE A 65 7.85 21.24 -18.21
C ILE A 65 8.21 19.76 -18.27
N ASP A 66 8.77 19.31 -19.40
CA ASP A 66 9.21 17.92 -19.59
C ASP A 66 10.40 17.57 -18.71
N VAL A 67 11.35 18.49 -18.56
CA VAL A 67 12.48 18.34 -17.62
C VAL A 67 11.97 18.23 -16.19
N LEU A 68 11.03 19.09 -15.78
CA LEU A 68 10.41 19.01 -14.45
C LEU A 68 9.64 17.69 -14.28
N GLY A 69 8.84 17.30 -15.28
CA GLY A 69 8.08 16.06 -15.26
C GLY A 69 8.97 14.82 -15.15
N SER A 70 10.09 14.82 -15.87
CA SER A 70 11.11 13.76 -15.80
C SER A 70 11.79 13.72 -14.44
N TYR A 71 12.11 14.89 -13.88
CA TYR A 71 12.65 15.01 -12.53
C TYR A 71 11.69 14.42 -11.48
N LEU A 72 10.42 14.82 -11.48
CA LEU A 72 9.42 14.28 -10.54
C LEU A 72 9.24 12.76 -10.70
N ASN A 73 9.20 12.27 -11.95
CA ASN A 73 9.08 10.85 -12.21
C ASN A 73 10.31 10.06 -11.72
N HIS A 74 11.52 10.62 -11.86
CA HIS A 74 12.74 10.01 -11.32
C HIS A 74 12.66 9.79 -9.80
N TYR A 75 12.23 10.80 -9.04
CA TYR A 75 12.08 10.65 -7.59
C TYR A 75 10.89 9.77 -7.19
N ALA A 76 9.78 9.82 -7.92
CA ALA A 76 8.64 8.94 -7.66
C ALA A 76 9.00 7.46 -7.87
N THR A 77 9.70 7.15 -8.96
CA THR A 77 10.18 5.79 -9.26
C THR A 77 11.25 5.34 -8.27
N GLY A 78 12.15 6.23 -7.86
CA GLY A 78 13.13 5.98 -6.79
C GLY A 78 12.47 5.65 -5.45
N ALA A 79 11.47 6.44 -5.02
CA ALA A 79 10.72 6.20 -3.79
C ALA A 79 9.98 4.85 -3.82
N ARG A 80 9.39 4.47 -4.97
CA ARG A 80 8.82 3.13 -5.15
C ARG A 80 9.89 2.05 -5.03
N GLY A 81 11.07 2.25 -5.62
CA GLY A 81 12.21 1.34 -5.49
C GLY A 81 12.61 1.11 -4.04
N ASP A 82 12.69 2.17 -3.23
CA ASP A 82 12.97 2.09 -1.79
C ASP A 82 11.91 1.28 -1.03
N HIS A 83 10.63 1.52 -1.32
CA HIS A 83 9.52 0.77 -0.71
C HIS A 83 9.57 -0.72 -1.08
N LEU A 84 9.81 -1.02 -2.36
CA LEU A 84 9.95 -2.39 -2.85
C LEU A 84 11.15 -3.09 -2.23
N GLY A 85 12.32 -2.48 -2.21
CA GLY A 85 13.53 -3.06 -1.61
C GLY A 85 13.32 -3.38 -0.13
N SER A 86 12.71 -2.44 0.61
CA SER A 86 12.36 -2.62 2.02
C SER A 86 11.37 -3.78 2.24
N LEU A 87 10.30 -3.87 1.45
CA LEU A 87 9.27 -4.90 1.62
C LEU A 87 9.70 -6.26 1.05
N HIS A 88 10.52 -6.31 0.01
CA HIS A 88 10.93 -7.53 -0.68
C HIS A 88 11.62 -8.54 0.25
N GLU A 89 12.47 -8.05 1.16
CA GLU A 89 13.17 -8.87 2.15
C GLU A 89 12.23 -9.46 3.22
N ARG A 90 11.07 -8.82 3.45
CA ARG A 90 10.18 -9.14 4.58
C ARG A 90 8.91 -9.86 4.18
N ILE A 91 8.40 -9.61 2.97
CA ILE A 91 7.10 -10.12 2.54
C ILE A 91 7.00 -11.64 2.65
N VAL A 92 8.10 -12.36 2.41
CA VAL A 92 8.17 -13.82 2.57
C VAL A 92 7.89 -14.25 4.01
N ASN A 93 8.36 -13.49 5.00
CA ASN A 93 8.09 -13.75 6.42
C ASN A 93 6.65 -13.38 6.83
N TYR A 94 5.93 -12.65 5.98
CA TYR A 94 4.55 -12.25 6.26
C TYR A 94 3.52 -13.23 5.66
N LEU A 95 3.96 -14.11 4.76
CA LEU A 95 3.11 -15.10 4.11
C LEU A 95 2.37 -15.95 5.17
N PRO A 96 1.08 -16.23 4.97
CA PRO A 96 0.36 -17.17 5.82
C PRO A 96 0.96 -18.58 5.75
N ASP A 97 0.87 -19.30 6.86
CA ASP A 97 1.09 -20.74 6.87
C ASP A 97 -0.22 -21.43 6.54
N PHE A 98 -0.32 -21.97 5.32
CA PHE A 98 -1.54 -22.61 4.82
C PHE A 98 -1.66 -24.08 5.21
N SER A 99 -0.53 -24.77 5.41
CA SER A 99 -0.37 -26.16 5.87
C SER A 99 1.00 -26.70 5.40
N ASP A 100 1.38 -27.88 5.89
CA ASP A 100 2.56 -28.63 5.44
C ASP A 100 2.52 -29.01 3.94
N SER A 101 1.37 -28.92 3.27
CA SER A 101 1.26 -29.21 1.83
C SER A 101 1.71 -28.06 0.94
N TYR A 102 1.96 -26.87 1.51
CA TYR A 102 2.42 -25.70 0.75
C TYR A 102 3.94 -25.53 0.85
N PRO A 103 4.64 -25.25 -0.26
CA PRO A 103 6.08 -25.02 -0.22
C PRO A 103 6.44 -23.78 0.61
N VAL A 104 7.39 -23.96 1.54
CA VAL A 104 7.94 -22.86 2.33
C VAL A 104 8.93 -22.05 1.50
N LEU A 105 8.64 -20.76 1.31
CA LEU A 105 9.56 -19.81 0.70
C LEU A 105 10.51 -19.22 1.76
N LYS A 106 11.77 -19.01 1.37
CA LYS A 106 12.76 -18.33 2.21
C LYS A 106 13.05 -16.93 1.68
N PRO A 107 13.37 -15.93 2.52
CA PRO A 107 13.72 -14.58 2.06
C PRO A 107 14.85 -14.52 1.03
N GLN A 108 15.79 -15.46 1.13
CA GLN A 108 16.93 -15.64 0.22
C GLN A 108 16.58 -16.34 -1.10
N ASP A 109 15.37 -16.89 -1.24
CA ASP A 109 14.92 -17.42 -2.52
C ASP A 109 14.75 -16.29 -3.54
N SER A 110 15.21 -16.56 -4.76
CA SER A 110 15.02 -15.64 -5.86
C SER A 110 13.54 -15.37 -6.12
N LYS A 111 13.18 -14.11 -6.40
CA LYS A 111 11.81 -13.68 -6.65
C LYS A 111 11.10 -14.47 -7.76
N TRP A 112 11.83 -14.94 -8.77
CA TRP A 112 11.27 -15.74 -9.87
C TRP A 112 10.56 -17.03 -9.40
N LYS A 113 10.91 -17.56 -8.22
CA LYS A 113 10.24 -18.71 -7.60
C LYS A 113 8.88 -18.38 -7.00
N ARG A 114 8.43 -17.13 -7.05
CA ARG A 114 7.12 -16.67 -6.57
C ARG A 114 6.11 -16.66 -7.72
N GLY A 115 5.00 -15.95 -7.57
CA GLY A 115 3.92 -15.93 -8.54
C GLY A 115 3.23 -17.29 -8.64
N PHE A 116 2.74 -17.60 -9.84
CA PHE A 116 2.21 -18.92 -10.16
C PHE A 116 3.30 -19.97 -10.41
N GLN A 117 4.59 -19.69 -10.14
CA GLN A 117 5.62 -20.74 -10.09
C GLN A 117 5.62 -21.50 -8.75
N ASN A 118 4.87 -21.02 -7.77
CA ASN A 118 4.80 -21.58 -6.43
C ASN A 118 3.37 -21.44 -5.90
N ILE A 119 2.79 -22.56 -5.47
CA ILE A 119 1.37 -22.60 -5.06
C ILE A 119 1.08 -21.73 -3.82
N THR A 120 2.07 -21.41 -2.98
CA THR A 120 1.88 -20.52 -1.81
C THR A 120 1.63 -19.08 -2.25
N THR A 121 2.45 -18.56 -3.16
CA THR A 121 2.23 -17.21 -3.71
C THR A 121 1.14 -17.20 -4.78
N GLY A 122 0.96 -18.32 -5.50
CA GLY A 122 -0.11 -18.53 -6.46
C GLY A 122 -1.48 -18.46 -5.80
N ARG A 123 -1.66 -19.07 -4.62
CA ARG A 123 -2.90 -18.97 -3.84
C ARG A 123 -3.27 -17.53 -3.54
N LEU A 124 -2.29 -16.75 -3.07
CA LEU A 124 -2.47 -15.34 -2.71
C LEU A 124 -2.80 -14.46 -3.92
N LEU A 125 -2.28 -14.79 -5.10
CA LEU A 125 -2.51 -14.07 -6.35
C LEU A 125 -3.74 -14.56 -7.12
N CYS A 126 -4.23 -15.77 -6.82
CA CYS A 126 -5.45 -16.31 -7.38
C CYS A 126 -6.62 -15.39 -7.05
N LEU A 127 -7.53 -15.23 -8.02
CA LEU A 127 -8.77 -14.50 -7.80
C LEU A 127 -9.55 -15.14 -6.66
N GLN A 128 -10.11 -14.31 -5.78
CA GLN A 128 -10.88 -14.82 -4.64
C GLN A 128 -12.10 -15.64 -5.09
N SER A 129 -12.71 -15.25 -6.22
CA SER A 129 -13.79 -15.96 -6.91
C SER A 129 -13.39 -17.39 -7.33
N MET A 130 -12.13 -17.59 -7.72
CA MET A 130 -11.59 -18.86 -8.21
C MET A 130 -10.83 -19.67 -7.16
N LEU A 131 -10.81 -19.22 -5.90
CA LEU A 131 -10.01 -19.85 -4.84
C LEU A 131 -10.41 -21.31 -4.63
N THR A 132 -11.70 -21.66 -4.76
CA THR A 132 -12.18 -23.05 -4.67
C THR A 132 -11.58 -23.94 -5.77
N GLU A 133 -11.51 -23.46 -7.00
CA GLU A 133 -10.91 -24.20 -8.12
C GLU A 133 -9.40 -24.37 -7.92
N PHE A 134 -8.73 -23.31 -7.45
CA PHE A 134 -7.33 -23.38 -7.07
C PHE A 134 -7.06 -24.43 -5.99
N LEU A 135 -7.92 -24.52 -4.97
CA LEU A 135 -7.73 -25.48 -3.87
C LEU A 135 -7.97 -26.94 -4.31
N ASN A 136 -8.77 -27.16 -5.36
CA ASN A 136 -9.02 -28.50 -5.90
C ASN A 136 -7.80 -29.06 -6.66
N ASP A 137 -7.09 -28.22 -7.42
CA ASP A 137 -5.85 -28.61 -8.13
C ASP A 137 -4.88 -27.42 -8.22
N SER A 138 -4.14 -27.15 -7.14
CA SER A 138 -3.29 -25.94 -7.05
C SER A 138 -2.13 -25.95 -8.06
N ASP A 139 -1.51 -27.11 -8.29
CA ASP A 139 -0.41 -27.26 -9.24
C ASP A 139 -0.91 -27.15 -10.70
N GLY A 140 -2.04 -27.79 -11.01
CA GLY A 140 -2.69 -27.69 -12.31
C GLY A 140 -3.16 -26.27 -12.60
N PHE A 141 -3.84 -25.63 -11.67
CA PHE A 141 -4.28 -24.24 -11.79
C PHE A 141 -3.09 -23.30 -12.05
N CYS A 142 -2.04 -23.41 -11.25
CA CYS A 142 -0.82 -22.60 -11.45
C CYS A 142 -0.20 -22.84 -12.83
N ARG A 143 -0.24 -24.07 -13.36
CA ARG A 143 0.25 -24.39 -14.70
C ARG A 143 -0.62 -23.74 -15.77
N GLN A 144 -1.93 -23.87 -15.68
CA GLN A 144 -2.89 -23.28 -16.61
C GLN A 144 -2.77 -21.76 -16.70
N VAL A 145 -2.56 -21.08 -15.56
CA VAL A 145 -2.30 -19.62 -15.56
C VAL A 145 -1.00 -19.28 -16.31
N ARG A 146 0.09 -20.04 -16.09
CA ARG A 146 1.37 -19.80 -16.79
C ARG A 146 1.30 -20.09 -18.28
N ASP A 147 0.49 -21.06 -18.67
CA ASP A 147 0.29 -21.45 -20.06
C ASP A 147 -0.71 -20.53 -20.79
N GLY A 148 -1.36 -19.61 -20.05
CA GLY A 148 -2.33 -18.64 -20.58
C GLY A 148 -3.72 -19.23 -20.82
N GLU A 149 -4.03 -20.37 -20.22
CA GLU A 149 -5.36 -20.99 -20.26
C GLU A 149 -6.33 -20.34 -19.28
N ILE A 150 -5.81 -19.83 -18.15
CA ILE A 150 -6.57 -19.07 -17.16
C ILE A 150 -6.03 -17.64 -17.12
N ASP A 151 -6.90 -16.69 -17.40
CA ASP A 151 -6.61 -15.27 -17.28
C ASP A 151 -6.82 -14.79 -15.84
N ILE A 152 -5.92 -13.91 -15.40
CA ILE A 152 -6.03 -13.20 -14.11
C ILE A 152 -6.16 -11.71 -14.44
N PRO A 153 -7.39 -11.24 -14.70
CA PRO A 153 -7.63 -9.84 -15.04
C PRO A 153 -7.51 -8.92 -13.82
N SER A 154 -7.37 -7.62 -14.07
CA SER A 154 -7.09 -6.62 -13.01
C SER A 154 -8.32 -5.99 -12.37
N ASP A 155 -9.50 -6.25 -12.94
CA ASP A 155 -10.81 -5.90 -12.40
C ASP A 155 -11.43 -7.01 -11.55
N GLU A 156 -10.78 -8.16 -11.45
CA GLU A 156 -11.04 -9.16 -10.41
C GLU A 156 -9.92 -9.16 -9.36
N PHE A 157 -10.32 -9.38 -8.11
CA PHE A 157 -9.43 -9.14 -6.98
C PHE A 157 -8.79 -10.42 -6.44
N PRO A 158 -7.46 -10.40 -6.22
CA PRO A 158 -6.73 -11.54 -5.69
C PRO A 158 -7.06 -11.78 -4.22
N SER A 159 -6.94 -13.04 -3.77
CA SER A 159 -7.27 -13.47 -2.41
C SER A 159 -6.48 -12.73 -1.33
N PHE A 160 -5.25 -12.27 -1.63
CA PHE A 160 -4.47 -11.47 -0.67
C PHE A 160 -5.11 -10.13 -0.31
N LEU A 161 -6.17 -9.69 -0.99
CA LEU A 161 -6.95 -8.51 -0.59
C LEU A 161 -8.03 -8.84 0.45
N TYR A 162 -8.50 -10.07 0.52
CA TYR A 162 -9.68 -10.43 1.31
C TYR A 162 -9.33 -11.00 2.67
N ASP A 163 -10.16 -10.69 3.67
CA ASP A 163 -10.33 -11.60 4.80
C ASP A 163 -11.18 -12.79 4.35
N GLU A 164 -10.54 -13.94 4.11
CA GLU A 164 -11.21 -15.16 3.60
C GLU A 164 -12.41 -15.58 4.47
N ALA A 165 -12.41 -15.27 5.77
CA ALA A 165 -13.51 -15.62 6.67
C ALA A 165 -14.75 -14.72 6.51
N LEU A 166 -14.58 -13.54 5.91
CA LEU A 166 -15.65 -12.57 5.67
C LEU A 166 -16.12 -12.55 4.22
N TYR A 167 -15.40 -13.20 3.31
CA TYR A 167 -15.73 -13.20 1.89
C TYR A 167 -17.12 -13.78 1.64
N ASN A 168 -17.93 -13.04 0.89
CA ASN A 168 -19.26 -13.45 0.48
C ASN A 168 -19.37 -13.25 -1.05
N PRO A 169 -19.64 -14.30 -1.85
CA PRO A 169 -19.78 -14.15 -3.30
C PRO A 169 -20.99 -13.29 -3.71
N ASP A 170 -21.99 -13.16 -2.83
CA ASP A 170 -23.16 -12.28 -3.06
C ASP A 170 -22.90 -10.83 -2.62
N GLU A 171 -21.85 -10.58 -1.85
CA GLU A 171 -21.41 -9.26 -1.34
C GLU A 171 -19.88 -9.13 -1.49
N LEU A 172 -19.43 -8.80 -2.70
CA LEU A 172 -18.01 -8.84 -3.09
C LEU A 172 -17.10 -7.87 -2.30
N ASP A 173 -17.66 -6.88 -1.62
CA ASP A 173 -16.91 -5.94 -0.79
C ASP A 173 -16.76 -6.43 0.67
N ALA A 174 -17.40 -7.55 1.03
CA ALA A 174 -17.26 -8.20 2.32
C ALA A 174 -15.84 -8.77 2.51
N GLY A 175 -15.13 -8.26 3.51
CA GLY A 175 -13.74 -8.63 3.79
C GLY A 175 -12.70 -8.03 2.85
N LEU A 176 -13.11 -7.27 1.82
CA LEU A 176 -12.20 -6.66 0.86
C LEU A 176 -11.25 -5.63 1.53
N LEU A 177 -9.97 -5.64 1.11
CA LEU A 177 -8.85 -4.86 1.67
C LEU A 177 -8.54 -5.12 3.14
N ARG A 178 -8.96 -6.26 3.72
CA ARG A 178 -8.76 -6.59 5.14
C ARG A 178 -7.83 -7.76 5.41
N HIS A 179 -7.21 -8.34 4.38
CA HIS A 179 -6.27 -9.45 4.57
C HIS A 179 -5.09 -9.04 5.50
N PRO A 180 -4.73 -9.87 6.51
CA PRO A 180 -3.67 -9.56 7.47
C PRO A 180 -2.29 -9.26 6.86
N LEU A 181 -1.99 -9.83 5.68
CA LEU A 181 -0.76 -9.55 4.91
C LEU A 181 -0.59 -8.05 4.64
N LEU A 182 -1.66 -7.35 4.25
CA LEU A 182 -1.62 -5.91 3.97
C LEU A 182 -1.27 -5.14 5.24
N LEU A 183 -1.90 -5.48 6.37
CA LEU A 183 -1.60 -4.86 7.66
C LEU A 183 -0.15 -5.08 8.07
N LYS A 184 0.43 -6.27 7.88
CA LYS A 184 1.85 -6.52 8.19
C LYS A 184 2.78 -5.63 7.37
N CYS A 185 2.47 -5.43 6.08
CA CYS A 185 3.26 -4.57 5.20
C CYS A 185 3.23 -3.08 5.59
N VAL A 186 2.16 -2.60 6.23
CA VAL A 186 2.07 -1.22 6.76
C VAL A 186 2.57 -1.10 8.19
N SER A 187 2.29 -2.11 9.03
CA SER A 187 2.42 -2.04 10.49
C SER A 187 3.74 -2.55 11.03
N ASP A 188 4.47 -3.42 10.33
CA ASP A 188 5.82 -3.88 10.74
C ASP A 188 6.94 -2.89 10.35
N HIS A 189 6.50 -1.67 10.17
CA HIS A 189 7.27 -0.48 10.38
C HIS A 189 7.25 -0.07 11.87
N GLY A 190 6.29 -0.55 12.67
CA GLY A 190 6.01 -0.16 14.05
C GLY A 190 6.08 -1.25 15.12
N ASN A 191 6.42 -2.50 14.80
CA ASN A 191 6.73 -3.53 15.81
C ASN A 191 8.16 -4.06 15.66
N CYS A 192 9.11 -3.14 15.53
CA CYS A 192 10.46 -3.45 15.92
C CYS A 192 10.51 -3.53 17.45
N GLU A 193 10.63 -4.74 17.97
CA GLU A 193 11.65 -4.95 18.99
C GLU A 193 12.97 -4.42 18.41
N SER A 194 13.24 -3.14 18.71
CA SER A 194 14.55 -2.50 18.73
C SER A 194 15.60 -3.05 17.76
N ARG A 195 15.42 -2.85 16.45
CA ARG A 195 16.60 -2.57 15.61
C ARG A 195 16.86 -1.07 15.72
N PRO A 196 17.99 -0.63 16.29
CA PRO A 196 18.30 0.79 16.36
C PRO A 196 18.45 1.33 14.93
N GLY A 197 17.57 2.24 14.50
CA GLY A 197 17.87 3.14 13.38
C GLY A 197 16.83 3.37 12.28
N ARG A 198 15.70 2.65 12.19
CA ARG A 198 14.70 2.95 11.13
C ARG A 198 13.28 3.11 11.68
N PRO A 199 12.69 4.32 11.63
CA PRO A 199 11.33 4.53 12.09
C PRO A 199 10.31 3.84 11.17
N PRO A 200 9.08 3.60 11.68
CA PRO A 200 7.97 3.17 10.86
C PRO A 200 7.75 4.05 9.64
N LEU A 201 7.30 3.52 8.50
CA LEU A 201 6.90 4.30 7.32
C LEU A 201 5.92 5.41 7.68
N THR A 202 4.97 5.10 8.56
CA THR A 202 4.00 6.06 9.09
C THR A 202 4.66 7.19 9.87
N LYS A 203 5.75 6.92 10.61
CA LYS A 203 6.55 7.95 11.29
C LYS A 203 7.60 8.60 10.38
N LYS A 204 8.06 7.92 9.33
CA LYS A 204 9.06 8.41 8.38
C LYS A 204 8.45 9.49 7.48
N TYR A 205 7.20 9.32 7.10
CA TYR A 205 6.47 10.23 6.21
C TYR A 205 5.39 11.02 6.94
N ASP A 206 5.44 11.08 8.27
CA ASP A 206 4.45 11.76 9.12
C ASP A 206 2.99 11.46 8.71
N MET A 207 2.72 10.20 8.35
CA MET A 207 1.38 9.75 8.01
C MET A 207 0.52 9.79 9.27
N THR A 208 -0.45 10.69 9.28
CA THR A 208 -1.41 10.86 10.37
C THR A 208 -2.67 10.04 10.17
N GLN A 209 -2.96 9.65 8.92
CA GLN A 209 -4.09 8.84 8.51
C GLN A 209 -3.75 7.98 7.29
N VAL A 210 -4.43 6.84 7.16
CA VAL A 210 -4.44 6.03 5.94
C VAL A 210 -5.44 6.65 4.97
N THR A 211 -5.06 6.80 3.70
CA THR A 211 -5.94 7.24 2.61
C THR A 211 -6.26 6.08 1.66
N PRO A 212 -7.33 6.17 0.84
CA PRO A 212 -7.63 5.18 -0.20
C PRO A 212 -6.42 4.88 -1.11
N ARG A 213 -5.71 5.92 -1.54
CA ARG A 213 -4.53 5.80 -2.39
C ARG A 213 -3.36 5.11 -1.69
N ASN A 214 -3.22 5.23 -0.36
CA ASN A 214 -2.21 4.46 0.38
C ASN A 214 -2.51 2.96 0.32
N ILE A 215 -3.79 2.57 0.47
CA ILE A 215 -4.20 1.16 0.45
C ILE A 215 -4.06 0.59 -0.96
N ALA A 216 -4.53 1.30 -1.99
CA ALA A 216 -4.39 0.89 -3.38
C ALA A 216 -2.91 0.75 -3.79
N TYR A 217 -2.06 1.72 -3.40
CA TYR A 217 -0.62 1.64 -3.65
C TYR A 217 0.02 0.45 -2.95
N LEU A 218 -0.34 0.18 -1.70
CA LEU A 218 0.14 -0.97 -0.95
C LEU A 218 -0.26 -2.29 -1.65
N ALA A 219 -1.50 -2.41 -2.08
CA ALA A 219 -1.99 -3.58 -2.81
C ALA A 219 -1.17 -3.84 -4.08
N VAL A 220 -0.88 -2.78 -4.84
CA VAL A 220 -0.02 -2.81 -6.03
C VAL A 220 1.41 -3.29 -5.68
N LEU A 221 2.01 -2.77 -4.62
CA LEU A 221 3.32 -3.21 -4.16
C LEU A 221 3.32 -4.69 -3.74
N VAL A 222 2.33 -5.10 -2.95
CA VAL A 222 2.18 -6.48 -2.47
C VAL A 222 2.02 -7.44 -3.65
N ARG A 223 1.13 -7.12 -4.59
CA ARG A 223 0.95 -7.94 -5.81
C ARG A 223 2.24 -8.11 -6.57
N PHE A 224 2.94 -7.02 -6.86
CA PHE A 224 4.23 -7.08 -7.56
C PHE A 224 5.24 -7.92 -6.76
N LEU A 225 5.31 -7.78 -5.44
CA LEU A 225 6.26 -8.53 -4.62
C LEU A 225 5.95 -10.03 -4.54
N LEU A 226 4.68 -10.41 -4.70
CA LEU A 226 4.22 -11.79 -4.73
C LEU A 226 4.38 -12.43 -6.12
N ASN A 227 4.49 -11.65 -7.20
CA ASN A 227 4.67 -12.19 -8.55
C ASN A 227 6.13 -12.62 -8.84
N SER A 228 6.34 -13.24 -10.01
CA SER A 228 7.64 -13.78 -10.44
C SER A 228 8.51 -12.79 -11.23
N GLN A 229 8.01 -11.58 -11.56
CA GLN A 229 8.74 -10.63 -12.40
C GLN A 229 10.03 -10.15 -11.72
N HIS A 230 11.15 -10.15 -12.43
CA HIS A 230 12.43 -9.71 -11.84
C HIS A 230 12.50 -8.18 -11.65
N SER A 231 11.94 -7.43 -12.58
CA SER A 231 11.92 -5.96 -12.60
C SER A 231 10.49 -5.44 -12.60
N TRP A 232 10.32 -4.19 -12.16
CA TRP A 232 9.01 -3.54 -12.22
C TRP A 232 8.51 -3.44 -13.66
N SER A 233 7.27 -3.88 -13.86
CA SER A 233 6.48 -3.68 -15.07
C SER A 233 5.05 -3.45 -14.62
N ASN A 234 4.32 -2.55 -15.30
CA ASN A 234 2.89 -2.38 -15.02
C ASN A 234 2.08 -3.59 -15.47
N VAL A 235 2.53 -4.27 -16.54
CA VAL A 235 1.85 -5.44 -17.09
C VAL A 235 2.56 -6.72 -16.68
N ASP A 236 1.78 -7.68 -16.18
CA ASP A 236 2.17 -9.01 -15.74
C ASP A 236 1.18 -10.03 -16.34
N MET A 237 1.53 -10.58 -17.50
CA MET A 237 0.61 -11.35 -18.37
C MET A 237 -0.59 -10.50 -18.77
N THR A 238 -1.81 -10.89 -18.40
CA THR A 238 -3.04 -10.13 -18.65
C THR A 238 -3.36 -9.10 -17.57
N PHE A 239 -2.56 -9.04 -16.51
CA PHE A 239 -2.80 -8.15 -15.39
C PHE A 239 -2.04 -6.82 -15.52
N ASP A 240 -2.76 -5.71 -15.45
CA ASP A 240 -2.28 -4.35 -15.40
C ASP A 240 -2.38 -3.76 -13.96
N LEU A 241 -1.23 -3.40 -13.38
CA LEU A 241 -1.11 -2.82 -12.04
C LEU A 241 -1.71 -1.41 -11.93
N GLU A 242 -1.71 -0.63 -13.02
CA GLU A 242 -2.30 0.70 -13.07
C GLU A 242 -3.83 0.59 -13.10
N LYS A 243 -4.39 -0.30 -13.95
CA LYS A 243 -5.82 -0.61 -13.91
C LYS A 243 -6.24 -1.07 -12.52
N PHE A 244 -5.51 -2.02 -11.93
CA PHE A 244 -5.78 -2.52 -10.58
C PHE A 244 -5.79 -1.43 -9.50
N PHE A 245 -4.86 -0.47 -9.59
CA PHE A 245 -4.84 0.67 -8.68
C PHE A 245 -6.16 1.45 -8.73
N PHE A 246 -6.63 1.78 -9.94
CA PHE A 246 -7.86 2.54 -10.14
C PHE A 246 -9.12 1.73 -9.80
N GLU A 247 -9.15 0.42 -10.10
CA GLU A 247 -10.27 -0.43 -9.70
C GLU A 247 -10.44 -0.45 -8.17
N ILE A 248 -9.35 -0.53 -7.40
CA ILE A 248 -9.43 -0.39 -5.93
C ILE A 248 -10.00 0.97 -5.52
N LEU A 249 -9.60 2.06 -6.18
CA LEU A 249 -10.09 3.40 -5.85
C LEU A 249 -11.59 3.56 -6.14
N LYS A 250 -12.12 2.89 -7.16
CA LYS A 250 -13.57 2.93 -7.46
C LYS A 250 -14.41 2.41 -6.30
N PHE A 251 -13.95 1.42 -5.54
CA PHE A 251 -14.65 0.94 -4.34
C PHE A 251 -14.76 2.00 -3.24
N PHE A 252 -13.81 2.94 -3.17
CA PHE A 252 -13.88 4.06 -2.22
C PHE A 252 -14.82 5.19 -2.67
N GLN A 253 -15.47 5.09 -3.84
CA GLN A 253 -16.54 6.01 -4.23
C GLN A 253 -17.82 5.76 -3.44
N ASP A 254 -18.01 4.55 -2.90
CA ASP A 254 -19.01 4.30 -1.86
C ASP A 254 -18.54 4.94 -0.55
N GLU A 255 -19.22 6.01 -0.13
CA GLU A 255 -18.85 6.78 1.05
C GLU A 255 -19.00 5.98 2.35
N GLU A 256 -20.01 5.12 2.45
CA GLU A 256 -20.29 4.35 3.67
C GLU A 256 -19.24 3.26 3.86
N TRP A 257 -19.04 2.44 2.83
CA TRP A 257 -18.03 1.39 2.83
C TRP A 257 -16.61 1.99 2.94
N GLY A 258 -16.33 3.04 2.17
CA GLY A 258 -15.02 3.69 2.14
C GLY A 258 -14.64 4.24 3.51
N LYS A 259 -15.56 4.92 4.20
CA LYS A 259 -15.32 5.47 5.53
C LYS A 259 -15.13 4.37 6.57
N ALA A 260 -15.95 3.31 6.56
CA ALA A 260 -15.81 2.17 7.46
C ALA A 260 -14.47 1.45 7.28
N THR A 261 -14.04 1.25 6.03
CA THR A 261 -12.75 0.63 5.69
C THR A 261 -11.58 1.50 6.15
N LEU A 262 -11.64 2.82 5.93
CA LEU A 262 -10.61 3.75 6.42
C LEU A 262 -10.54 3.82 7.95
N GLU A 263 -11.69 3.78 8.64
CA GLU A 263 -11.72 3.74 10.11
C GLU A 263 -11.08 2.46 10.65
N TRP A 264 -11.37 1.31 10.04
CA TRP A 264 -10.74 0.03 10.37
C TRP A 264 -9.22 0.10 10.17
N TRP A 265 -8.76 0.60 9.03
CA TRP A 265 -7.33 0.76 8.71
C TRP A 265 -6.63 1.71 9.69
N ASN A 266 -7.22 2.88 9.98
CA ASN A 266 -6.65 3.85 10.91
C ASN A 266 -6.58 3.29 12.35
N LYS A 267 -7.59 2.54 12.77
CA LYS A 267 -7.58 1.84 14.05
C LYS A 267 -6.50 0.76 14.11
N ALA A 268 -6.35 -0.04 13.04
CA ALA A 268 -5.37 -1.11 12.97
C ALA A 268 -3.91 -0.59 12.93
N VAL A 269 -3.66 0.48 12.17
CA VAL A 269 -2.32 1.03 11.95
C VAL A 269 -1.87 1.95 13.08
N PHE A 270 -2.76 2.81 13.60
CA PHE A 270 -2.40 3.84 14.58
C PHE A 270 -2.89 3.55 16.00
N GLY A 271 -3.72 2.52 16.19
CA GLY A 271 -4.33 2.22 17.50
C GLY A 271 -5.32 3.27 17.98
N THR A 272 -5.68 4.25 17.13
CA THR A 272 -6.53 5.37 17.48
C THR A 272 -7.99 4.94 17.43
N THR A 273 -8.59 4.65 18.59
CA THR A 273 -10.02 4.92 18.73
C THR A 273 -10.18 6.43 18.62
N ALA A 274 -11.10 6.88 17.77
CA ALA A 274 -11.37 8.30 17.55
C ALA A 274 -11.32 9.06 18.88
N LYS A 275 -10.53 10.13 18.95
CA LYS A 275 -10.53 11.05 20.08
C LYS A 275 -11.89 11.74 20.16
N GLY A 276 -12.87 11.05 20.74
CA GLY A 276 -13.95 11.68 21.45
C GLY A 276 -13.34 12.41 22.64
N GLN A 277 -13.63 13.71 22.74
CA GLN A 277 -13.45 14.45 23.98
C GLN A 277 -14.19 13.71 25.10
N GLY A 278 -13.44 13.06 25.99
CA GLY A 278 -14.00 12.30 27.11
C GLY A 278 -12.89 11.62 27.88
N GLY A 279 -12.55 12.17 29.05
CA GLY A 279 -11.40 11.75 29.84
C GLY A 279 -11.34 10.25 30.10
N MET A 280 -10.28 9.58 29.61
CA MET A 280 -9.95 8.22 30.02
C MET A 280 -9.37 8.25 31.44
N LYS A 281 -10.09 7.61 32.37
CA LYS A 281 -9.53 7.16 33.66
C LYS A 281 -8.41 6.16 33.37
N LYS A 282 -7.18 6.52 33.74
CA LYS A 282 -6.01 5.63 33.70
C LYS A 282 -6.30 4.35 34.47
N GLN A 283 -6.27 3.19 33.80
CA GLN A 283 -6.06 1.92 34.48
C GLN A 283 -4.65 1.94 35.11
N THR A 284 -4.60 1.66 36.42
CA THR A 284 -3.41 1.70 37.25
C THR A 284 -2.36 0.69 36.78
N ARG A 285 -1.19 1.19 36.37
CA ARG A 285 0.00 0.39 36.06
C ARG A 285 0.44 -0.38 37.31
N PRO A 286 0.60 -1.71 37.27
CA PRO A 286 1.20 -2.46 38.37
C PRO A 286 2.62 -1.97 38.65
N GLN A 287 3.00 -1.87 39.93
CA GLN A 287 4.30 -1.35 40.35
C GLN A 287 5.46 -2.12 39.69
N SER A 288 6.41 -1.37 39.12
CA SER A 288 7.59 -1.95 38.46
C SER A 288 8.43 -2.77 39.45
N ALA A 289 9.08 -3.82 38.95
CA ALA A 289 9.97 -4.68 39.73
C ALA A 289 11.06 -3.87 40.46
N SER A 290 11.51 -2.75 39.88
CA SER A 290 12.47 -1.83 40.50
C SER A 290 11.95 -1.13 41.76
N ALA A 291 10.66 -0.79 41.82
CA ALA A 291 10.04 -0.22 43.02
C ALA A 291 9.93 -1.26 44.14
N LYS A 292 9.54 -2.50 43.79
CA LYS A 292 9.48 -3.63 44.73
C LYS A 292 10.88 -3.96 45.31
N LEU A 293 11.92 -3.91 44.47
CA LEU A 293 13.31 -4.10 44.88
C LEU A 293 13.82 -3.00 45.82
N LYS A 294 13.42 -1.73 45.62
CA LYS A 294 13.77 -0.65 46.54
C LYS A 294 13.17 -0.85 47.93
N VAL A 295 11.89 -1.25 48.00
CA VAL A 295 11.21 -1.52 49.27
C VAL A 295 11.83 -2.73 49.99
N GLN A 296 12.13 -3.82 49.27
CA GLN A 296 12.83 -4.98 49.85
C GLN A 296 14.22 -4.63 50.39
N ARG A 297 14.99 -3.78 49.68
CA ARG A 297 16.32 -3.35 50.15
C ARG A 297 16.23 -2.44 51.38
N ALA A 298 15.25 -1.54 51.43
CA ALA A 298 15.02 -0.69 52.60
C ALA A 298 14.60 -1.52 53.83
N ALA A 299 13.74 -2.52 53.66
CA ALA A 299 13.33 -3.41 54.74
C ALA A 299 14.50 -4.26 55.27
N ARG A 300 15.40 -4.75 54.40
CA ARG A 300 16.61 -5.48 54.84
C ARG A 300 17.59 -4.58 55.59
N ALA A 301 17.75 -3.33 55.14
CA ALA A 301 18.61 -2.36 55.82
C ALA A 301 18.09 -2.01 57.22
N ALA A 302 16.77 -1.87 57.39
CA ALA A 302 16.15 -1.60 58.69
C ALA A 302 16.30 -2.77 59.69
N VAL A 303 16.27 -4.03 59.20
CA VAL A 303 16.51 -5.22 60.03
C VAL A 303 17.98 -5.33 60.46
N GLN A 304 18.92 -4.97 59.58
CA GLN A 304 20.36 -4.97 59.91
C GLN A 304 20.75 -3.84 60.88
N SER A 305 20.04 -2.70 60.86
CA SER A 305 20.25 -1.60 61.81
C SER A 305 19.58 -1.79 63.17
N GLY A 306 18.74 -2.81 63.32
CA GLY A 306 17.99 -3.12 64.55
C GLY A 306 18.54 -4.31 65.35
N THR A 307 19.74 -4.79 65.01
CA THR A 307 20.43 -5.87 65.74
C THR A 307 21.73 -5.34 66.34
N VAL A 308 21.61 -4.51 67.37
CA VAL A 308 22.62 -4.26 68.44
C VAL A 308 21.87 -4.16 69.75
#